data_AF-A0A0S7D004-F1
#
_entry.id   AF-A0A0S7D004-F1
#
_cell.length_a   1.000
_cell.length_b   1.000
_cell.length_c   1.000
_cell.angle_alpha   90.00
_cell.angle_beta   90.00
_cell.angle_gamma   90.00
#
_symmetry.space_group_name_H-M   'P 1'
#
loop_
_entity.id
_entity.type
_entity.pdbx_description
1 polymer ?
#
loop_
_entity_poly.entity_id
_entity_poly.type
_entity_poly.pdbx_seq_one_letter_code
_entity_poly.pdbx_strand_id
1 'polypeptide(L)'
;MFAVAAMSATRRIGWSLHHLGLVSGSMAAGIGMTLAVIFATGAIAFTPRYALAIGGIVIGNGMTIAVLAGRRFKESVYEHWEEVEGWLALGATPRQATLDLARRSVYSALIPSTDQTKTTGLVTLPGAFVGAIFGGVSPFEAGRFQIVVLAAIMAAGSITAVMIIGILAPVRVRPATLR
;
A
#
# COMPACT_ATOMS: atom_id res chain seq x y z
N MET A 1 3.87 -8.97 13.64
CA MET A 1 3.13 -7.87 12.97
C MET A 1 2.92 -8.14 11.48
N PHE A 2 3.98 -8.30 10.68
CA PHE A 2 3.86 -8.50 9.23
C PHE A 2 2.93 -9.64 8.81
N ALA A 3 3.08 -10.84 9.42
CA ALA A 3 2.22 -11.98 9.10
C ALA A 3 0.73 -11.68 9.32
N VAL A 4 0.38 -11.04 10.44
CA VAL A 4 -1.00 -10.63 10.73
C VAL A 4 -1.49 -9.63 9.70
N ALA A 5 -0.67 -8.64 9.34
CA ALA A 5 -1.02 -7.65 8.34
C ALA A 5 -1.27 -8.28 6.95
N ALA A 6 -0.37 -9.15 6.49
CA ALA A 6 -0.51 -9.85 5.22
C ALA A 6 -1.75 -10.77 5.20
N MET A 7 -2.01 -11.51 6.28
CA MET A 7 -3.20 -12.35 6.41
C MET A 7 -4.48 -11.50 6.41
N SER A 8 -4.52 -10.40 7.17
CA SER A 8 -5.66 -9.48 7.21
C SER A 8 -5.92 -8.84 5.84
N ALA A 9 -4.87 -8.39 5.13
CA ALA A 9 -5.02 -7.86 3.79
C ALA A 9 -5.57 -8.90 2.81
N THR A 10 -5.01 -10.10 2.82
CA THR A 10 -5.43 -11.21 1.96
C THR A 10 -6.90 -11.57 2.18
N ARG A 11 -7.34 -11.66 3.45
CA ARG A 11 -8.74 -11.94 3.78
C ARG A 11 -9.69 -10.88 3.24
N ARG A 12 -9.30 -9.60 3.29
CA ARG A 12 -10.13 -8.47 2.82
C ARG A 12 -10.16 -8.33 1.30
N ILE A 13 -9.15 -8.83 0.58
CA ILE A 13 -9.12 -8.82 -0.89
C ILE A 13 -9.83 -10.07 -1.44
N GLY A 14 -9.68 -11.22 -0.80
CA GLY A 14 -10.29 -12.50 -1.17
C GLY A 14 -9.35 -13.66 -0.87
N TRP A 15 -9.75 -14.56 0.02
CA TRP A 15 -8.86 -15.58 0.57
C TRP A 15 -8.48 -16.66 -0.46
N SER A 16 -7.18 -16.87 -0.63
CA SER A 16 -6.56 -18.03 -1.31
C SER A 16 -5.10 -18.12 -0.86
N LEU A 17 -4.53 -19.32 -0.81
CA LEU A 17 -3.10 -19.51 -0.52
C LEU A 17 -2.22 -18.80 -1.55
N HIS A 18 -2.66 -18.77 -2.81
CA HIS A 18 -1.97 -18.02 -3.86
C HIS A 18 -2.03 -16.52 -3.59
N HIS A 19 -3.21 -15.96 -3.26
CA HIS A 19 -3.33 -14.55 -2.90
C HIS A 19 -2.49 -14.18 -1.67
N LEU A 20 -2.36 -15.08 -0.69
CA LEU A 20 -1.52 -14.85 0.48
C LEU A 20 -0.05 -14.70 0.09
N GLY A 21 0.47 -15.58 -0.76
CA GLY A 21 1.84 -15.49 -1.28
C GLY A 21 2.08 -14.20 -2.06
N LEU A 22 1.13 -13.82 -2.93
CA LEU A 22 1.23 -12.59 -3.73
C LEU A 22 1.18 -11.31 -2.88
N VAL A 23 0.21 -11.21 -1.97
CA VAL A 23 0.04 -10.04 -1.10
C VAL A 23 1.22 -9.91 -0.16
N SER A 24 1.64 -11.02 0.48
CA SER A 24 2.82 -11.01 1.35
C SER A 24 4.10 -10.66 0.58
N GLY A 25 4.34 -11.26 -0.59
CA GLY A 25 5.50 -10.94 -1.41
C GLY A 25 5.54 -9.48 -1.84
N SER A 26 4.40 -8.92 -2.26
CA SER A 26 4.31 -7.52 -2.69
C SER A 26 4.51 -6.54 -1.55
N MET A 27 3.90 -6.80 -0.39
CA MET A 27 4.10 -6.01 0.83
C MET A 27 5.56 -6.12 1.31
N ALA A 28 6.14 -7.32 1.31
CA ALA A 28 7.53 -7.53 1.71
C ALA A 28 8.50 -6.78 0.80
N ALA A 29 8.26 -6.77 -0.52
CA ALA A 29 9.06 -6.01 -1.47
C ALA A 29 8.98 -4.51 -1.20
N GLY A 30 7.76 -3.94 -1.08
CA GLY A 30 7.60 -2.50 -0.86
C GLY A 30 8.14 -2.03 0.50
N ILE A 31 7.82 -2.75 1.56
CA ILE A 31 8.25 -2.43 2.93
C ILE A 31 9.75 -2.67 3.08
N GLY A 32 10.23 -3.83 2.63
CA GLY A 32 11.64 -4.22 2.72
C GLY A 32 12.54 -3.26 1.96
N MET A 33 12.21 -2.94 0.71
CA MET A 33 12.97 -1.97 -0.10
C MET A 33 13.02 -0.59 0.59
N THR A 34 11.89 -0.12 1.09
CA THR A 34 11.81 1.20 1.73
C THR A 34 12.64 1.25 3.02
N LEU A 35 12.49 0.25 3.90
CA LEU A 35 13.26 0.18 5.14
C LEU A 35 14.76 0.01 4.85
N ALA A 36 15.12 -0.79 3.84
CA ALA A 36 16.51 -0.95 3.42
C ALA A 36 17.12 0.40 3.02
N VAL A 37 16.43 1.20 2.20
CA VAL A 37 16.90 2.54 1.81
C VAL A 37 17.06 3.45 3.03
N ILE A 38 16.08 3.50 3.93
CA ILE A 38 16.11 4.38 5.11
C ILE A 38 17.30 4.05 6.02
N PHE A 39 17.54 2.77 6.29
CA PHE A 39 18.62 2.35 7.19
C PHE A 39 19.99 2.36 6.52
N ALA A 40 20.08 2.01 5.23
CA ALA A 40 21.35 2.03 4.51
C ALA A 40 21.87 3.45 4.26
N THR A 41 20.97 4.43 4.07
CA THR A 41 21.33 5.84 3.91
C THR A 41 21.65 6.53 5.23
N GLY A 42 21.34 5.90 6.37
CA GLY A 42 21.49 6.53 7.69
C GLY A 42 20.47 7.64 7.96
N ALA A 43 19.41 7.76 7.14
CA ALA A 43 18.34 8.73 7.36
C ALA A 43 17.72 8.56 8.75
N ILE A 44 17.62 7.31 9.22
CA ILE A 44 17.26 6.97 10.60
C ILE A 44 18.21 5.87 11.08
N ALA A 45 18.70 6.01 12.32
CA ALA A 45 19.62 5.03 12.90
C ALA A 45 18.97 3.64 13.01
N PHE A 46 19.70 2.61 12.59
CA PHE A 46 19.25 1.23 12.72
C PHE A 46 19.35 0.75 14.18
N THR A 47 18.32 1.06 14.95
CA THR A 47 18.18 0.63 16.35
C THR A 47 16.85 -0.09 16.54
N PRO A 48 16.73 -1.01 17.50
CA PRO A 48 15.48 -1.76 17.74
C PRO A 48 14.26 -0.86 17.91
N ARG A 49 14.41 0.29 18.59
CA ARG A 49 13.33 1.28 18.78
C ARG A 49 12.80 1.84 17.45
N TYR A 50 13.70 2.23 16.54
CA TYR A 50 13.30 2.83 15.26
C TYR A 50 12.82 1.78 14.27
N ALA A 51 13.45 0.60 14.26
CA ALA A 51 13.00 -0.53 13.47
C ALA A 51 11.57 -0.95 13.85
N LEU A 52 11.26 -1.02 15.16
CA LEU A 52 9.93 -1.33 15.65
C LEU A 52 8.92 -0.24 15.28
N ALA A 53 9.25 1.03 15.54
CA ALA A 53 8.34 2.16 15.29
C ALA A 53 8.01 2.31 13.79
N ILE A 54 9.03 2.46 12.94
CA ILE A 54 8.84 2.66 11.50
C ILE A 54 8.28 1.38 10.86
N GLY A 55 8.82 0.22 11.23
CA GLY A 55 8.35 -1.06 10.72
C GLY A 55 6.85 -1.22 10.98
N GLY A 56 6.40 -0.96 12.21
CA GLY A 56 4.97 -1.02 12.55
C GLY A 56 4.10 -0.08 11.72
N ILE A 57 4.53 1.18 11.59
CA ILE A 57 3.79 2.21 10.84
C ILE A 57 3.72 1.86 9.34
N VAL A 58 4.84 1.50 8.73
CA VAL A 58 4.94 1.22 7.30
C VAL A 58 4.22 -0.09 6.95
N ILE A 59 4.32 -1.13 7.80
CA ILE A 59 3.55 -2.37 7.64
C ILE A 59 2.04 -2.09 7.70
N GLY A 60 1.59 -1.32 8.70
CA GLY A 60 0.17 -1.02 8.89
C GLY A 60 -0.42 -0.23 7.72
N ASN A 61 0.27 0.81 7.27
CA ASN A 61 -0.19 1.60 6.13
C ASN A 61 -0.08 0.83 4.81
N GLY A 62 0.99 0.04 4.61
CA GLY A 62 1.14 -0.83 3.45
C GLY A 62 0.00 -1.85 3.34
N MET A 63 -0.45 -2.42 4.47
CA MET A 63 -1.63 -3.29 4.53
C MET A 63 -2.89 -2.56 4.07
N THR A 64 -3.12 -1.34 4.57
CA THR A 64 -4.30 -0.54 4.20
C THR A 64 -4.31 -0.22 2.70
N ILE A 65 -3.17 0.20 2.16
CA ILE A 65 -3.02 0.51 0.72
C ILE A 65 -3.21 -0.73 -0.14
N ALA A 66 -2.63 -1.88 0.27
CA ALA A 66 -2.83 -3.16 -0.40
C ALA A 66 -4.31 -3.54 -0.50
N VAL A 67 -5.04 -3.43 0.61
CA VAL A 67 -6.48 -3.71 0.67
C VAL A 67 -7.27 -2.77 -0.23
N LEU A 68 -7.00 -1.47 -0.14
CA LEU A 68 -7.72 -0.46 -0.91
C LEU A 68 -7.51 -0.65 -2.41
N ALA A 69 -6.26 -0.86 -2.84
CA ALA A 69 -5.94 -1.12 -4.25
C ALA A 69 -6.61 -2.41 -4.75
N GLY A 70 -6.43 -3.53 -4.03
CA GLY A 70 -6.95 -4.83 -4.45
C GLY A 70 -8.47 -4.89 -4.50
N ARG A 71 -9.16 -4.28 -3.52
CA ARG A 71 -10.62 -4.22 -3.51
C ARG A 71 -11.17 -3.31 -4.61
N ARG A 72 -10.63 -2.09 -4.73
CA ARG A 72 -11.02 -1.15 -5.81
C ARG A 72 -10.85 -1.77 -7.18
N PHE A 73 -9.76 -2.50 -7.40
CA PHE A 73 -9.53 -3.18 -8.66
C PHE A 73 -10.57 -4.26 -8.95
N LYS A 74 -10.88 -5.11 -7.97
CA LYS A 74 -11.91 -6.15 -8.13
C LYS A 74 -13.30 -5.56 -8.38
N GLU A 75 -13.67 -4.54 -7.62
CA GLU A 75 -14.94 -3.81 -7.79
C GLU A 75 -15.00 -3.19 -9.19
N SER A 76 -13.93 -2.49 -9.61
CA SER A 76 -13.86 -1.84 -10.92
C SER A 76 -13.94 -2.82 -12.08
N VAL A 77 -13.23 -3.97 -12.02
CA VAL A 77 -13.32 -5.02 -13.05
C VAL A 77 -14.71 -5.65 -13.08
N TYR A 78 -15.35 -5.83 -11.93
CA TYR A 78 -16.71 -6.37 -11.87
C TYR A 78 -17.73 -5.43 -12.51
N GLU A 79 -17.64 -4.13 -12.21
CA GLU A 79 -18.52 -3.09 -12.74
C GLU A 79 -18.33 -2.86 -14.24
N HIS A 80 -17.10 -2.92 -14.73
CA HIS A 80 -16.74 -2.65 -16.13
C HIS A 80 -16.45 -3.94 -16.91
N TRP A 81 -17.05 -5.07 -16.50
CA TRP A 81 -16.77 -6.36 -17.10
C TRP A 81 -17.08 -6.39 -18.60
N GLU A 82 -18.16 -5.73 -19.04
CA GLU A 82 -18.55 -5.66 -20.45
C GLU A 82 -17.46 -4.99 -21.31
N GLU A 83 -16.80 -3.96 -20.79
CA GLU A 83 -15.67 -3.32 -21.48
C GLU A 83 -14.46 -4.24 -21.55
N VAL A 84 -14.13 -4.93 -20.46
CA VAL A 84 -13.02 -5.89 -20.39
C VAL A 84 -13.25 -7.04 -21.37
N GLU A 85 -14.46 -7.59 -21.40
CA GLU A 85 -14.87 -8.66 -22.31
C GLU A 85 -14.83 -8.20 -23.77
N GLY A 86 -15.26 -6.96 -24.05
CA GLY A 86 -15.15 -6.36 -25.38
C GLY A 86 -13.70 -6.29 -25.87
N TRP A 87 -12.77 -5.83 -25.02
CA TRP A 87 -11.34 -5.82 -25.36
C TRP A 87 -10.80 -7.23 -25.63
N LEU A 88 -11.17 -8.21 -24.80
CA LEU A 88 -10.76 -9.61 -24.99
C LEU A 88 -11.32 -10.20 -26.30
N ALA A 89 -12.57 -9.88 -26.65
CA ALA A 89 -13.20 -10.30 -27.90
C ALA A 89 -12.50 -9.73 -29.15
N LEU A 90 -11.94 -8.52 -29.03
CA LEU A 90 -11.10 -7.89 -30.06
C LEU A 90 -9.65 -8.44 -30.09
N GLY A 91 -9.32 -9.43 -29.26
CA GLY A 91 -8.01 -10.06 -29.20
C GLY A 91 -6.98 -9.35 -28.32
N ALA A 92 -7.40 -8.39 -27.48
CA ALA A 92 -6.49 -7.78 -26.52
C ALA A 92 -6.04 -8.81 -25.48
N THR A 93 -4.80 -8.67 -24.98
CA THR A 93 -4.32 -9.48 -23.86
C THR A 93 -5.06 -9.10 -22.57
N PRO A 94 -5.20 -10.00 -21.58
CA PRO A 94 -5.83 -9.68 -20.29
C PRO A 94 -5.24 -8.45 -19.61
N ARG A 95 -3.93 -8.23 -19.77
CA ARG A 95 -3.25 -7.06 -19.21
C ARG A 95 -3.65 -5.76 -19.90
N GLN A 96 -3.88 -5.78 -21.21
CA GLN A 96 -4.35 -4.62 -21.97
C GLN A 96 -5.80 -4.30 -21.61
N ALA A 97 -6.66 -5.33 -21.54
CA ALA A 97 -8.08 -5.19 -21.25
C ALA A 97 -8.37 -4.54 -19.89
N THR A 98 -7.49 -4.71 -18.90
CA THR A 98 -7.68 -4.18 -17.53
C THR A 98 -6.73 -3.03 -17.16
N LEU A 99 -5.90 -2.55 -18.09
CA LEU A 99 -4.78 -1.64 -17.77
C LEU A 99 -5.26 -0.33 -17.14
N ASP A 100 -6.35 0.25 -17.67
CA ASP A 100 -6.88 1.51 -17.18
C ASP A 100 -7.51 1.34 -15.78
N LEU A 101 -8.29 0.27 -15.59
CA LEU A 101 -8.88 -0.08 -14.30
C LEU A 101 -7.80 -0.30 -13.23
N ALA A 102 -6.70 -0.97 -13.61
CA ALA A 102 -5.53 -1.17 -12.76
C ALA A 102 -4.88 0.16 -12.33
N ARG A 103 -4.63 1.08 -13.29
CA ARG A 103 -4.04 2.39 -13.01
C ARG A 103 -4.92 3.23 -12.09
N ARG A 104 -6.22 3.31 -12.36
CA ARG A 104 -7.20 4.04 -11.52
C ARG A 104 -7.25 3.46 -10.10
N SER A 105 -7.20 2.14 -9.98
CA SER A 105 -7.21 1.46 -8.68
C SER A 105 -5.98 1.80 -7.84
N VAL A 106 -4.78 1.73 -8.43
CA VAL A 106 -3.53 2.13 -7.75
C VAL A 106 -3.58 3.61 -7.36
N TYR A 107 -3.97 4.49 -8.28
CA TYR A 107 -4.08 5.92 -8.02
C TYR A 107 -5.02 6.20 -6.83
N SER A 108 -6.24 5.66 -6.88
CA SER A 108 -7.24 5.85 -5.82
C SER A 108 -6.77 5.35 -4.45
N ALA A 109 -5.98 4.27 -4.43
CA ALA A 109 -5.45 3.70 -3.20
C ALA A 109 -4.39 4.57 -2.51
N LEU A 110 -3.71 5.43 -3.26
CA LEU A 110 -2.65 6.31 -2.76
C LEU A 110 -3.15 7.70 -2.35
N ILE A 111 -4.38 8.08 -2.72
CA ILE A 111 -4.98 9.38 -2.37
C ILE A 111 -4.92 9.64 -0.85
N PRO A 112 -5.38 8.73 0.04
CA PRO A 112 -5.39 9.02 1.47
C PRO A 112 -4.00 9.28 2.05
N SER A 113 -2.98 8.53 1.60
CA SER A 113 -1.59 8.73 2.02
C SER A 113 -1.03 10.05 1.51
N THR A 114 -1.40 10.44 0.29
CA THR A 114 -0.97 11.70 -0.32
C THR A 114 -1.58 12.89 0.42
N ASP A 115 -2.88 12.82 0.73
CA ASP A 115 -3.59 13.89 1.43
C ASP A 115 -3.14 14.00 2.90
N GLN A 116 -2.88 12.86 3.56
CA GLN A 116 -2.24 12.87 4.88
C GLN A 116 -0.88 13.57 4.82
N THR A 117 -0.06 13.25 3.83
CA THR A 117 1.28 13.84 3.68
C THR A 117 1.20 15.35 3.46
N LYS A 118 0.25 15.83 2.65
CA LYS A 118 0.04 17.26 2.39
C LYS A 118 -0.46 18.05 3.59
N THR A 119 -1.25 17.42 4.47
CA THR A 119 -1.92 18.11 5.58
C THR A 119 -1.19 17.95 6.92
N THR A 120 -0.29 16.98 7.04
CA THR A 120 0.47 16.73 8.27
C THR A 120 1.37 17.93 8.59
N GLY A 121 1.28 18.42 9.82
CA GLY A 121 2.00 19.59 10.31
C GLY A 121 1.34 20.93 9.99
N LEU A 122 0.34 20.97 9.10
CA LEU A 122 -0.44 22.17 8.78
C LEU A 122 -1.81 22.16 9.47
N VAL A 123 -2.54 21.06 9.32
CA VAL A 123 -3.91 20.90 9.84
C VAL A 123 -3.99 19.72 10.80
N THR A 124 -3.22 18.66 10.53
CA THR A 124 -3.25 17.44 11.33
C THR A 124 -1.88 17.14 11.93
N LEU A 125 -1.85 16.62 13.15
CA LEU A 125 -0.65 16.07 13.76
C LEU A 125 -0.89 14.59 14.10
N PRO A 126 -0.20 13.65 13.44
CA PRO A 126 -0.31 12.23 13.76
C PRO A 126 -0.03 11.94 15.23
N GLY A 127 -0.74 11.00 15.83
CA GLY A 127 -0.60 10.67 17.26
C GLY A 127 0.81 10.29 17.67
N ALA A 128 1.59 9.62 16.80
CA ALA A 128 3.00 9.30 17.08
C ALA A 128 3.90 10.54 17.12
N PHE A 129 3.61 11.56 16.30
CA PHE A 129 4.32 12.83 16.33
C PHE A 129 3.98 13.59 17.63
N VAL A 130 2.70 13.77 17.94
CA VAL A 130 2.25 14.42 19.18
C VAL A 130 2.81 13.68 20.41
N GLY A 131 2.76 12.34 20.40
CA GLY A 131 3.29 11.51 21.47
C GLY A 131 4.80 11.68 21.68
N ALA A 132 5.59 11.86 20.61
CA ALA A 132 7.01 12.15 20.72
C ALA A 132 7.26 13.52 21.38
N ILE A 133 6.47 14.53 21.02
CA ILE A 133 6.56 15.87 21.62
C ILE A 133 6.22 15.81 23.12
N PHE A 134 5.14 15.14 23.50
CA PHE A 134 4.79 14.95 24.91
C PHE A 134 5.80 14.07 25.67
N GLY A 135 6.49 13.18 24.96
CA GLY A 135 7.64 12.43 25.48
C GLY A 135 8.91 13.25 25.65
N GLY A 136 8.88 14.57 25.39
CA GLY A 136 10.00 15.49 25.58
C GLY A 136 10.90 15.67 24.35
N VAL A 137 10.56 15.09 23.19
CA VAL A 137 11.31 15.31 21.94
C VAL A 137 10.97 16.69 21.39
N SER A 138 11.97 17.41 20.89
CA SER A 138 11.74 18.73 20.29
C SER A 138 10.82 18.62 19.06
N PRO A 139 9.93 19.61 18.80
CA PRO A 139 9.07 19.59 17.61
C PRO A 139 9.83 19.48 16.29
N PHE A 140 11.04 20.06 16.23
CA PHE A 140 11.90 19.99 15.05
C PHE A 140 12.42 18.57 14.79
N GLU A 141 12.89 17.86 15.82
CA GLU A 141 13.36 16.48 15.68
C GLU A 141 12.22 15.52 15.37
N ALA A 142 11.10 15.67 16.07
CA ALA A 142 9.92 14.85 15.82
C ALA A 142 9.34 15.09 14.41
N GLY A 143 9.37 16.33 13.92
CA GLY A 143 8.99 16.68 12.56
C GLY A 143 9.91 16.05 11.50
N ARG A 144 11.23 16.07 11.71
CA ARG A 144 12.20 15.40 10.81
C ARG A 144 11.93 13.91 10.71
N PHE A 145 11.72 13.24 11.85
CA PHE A 145 11.36 11.83 11.88
C PHE A 145 10.05 11.58 11.13
N GLN A 146 9.03 12.41 11.36
CA GLN A 146 7.73 12.26 10.72
C GLN A 146 7.78 12.42 9.19
N ILE A 147 8.60 13.34 8.66
CA ILE A 147 8.79 13.49 7.21
C ILE A 147 9.32 12.19 6.59
N VAL A 148 10.32 11.56 7.22
CA VAL A 148 10.86 10.27 6.77
C VAL A 148 9.80 9.18 6.83
N VAL A 149 8.97 9.16 7.89
CA VAL A 149 7.86 8.20 8.02
C VAL A 149 6.82 8.37 6.91
N LEU A 150 6.41 9.60 6.61
CA LEU A 150 5.44 9.88 5.53
C LEU A 150 5.99 9.45 4.17
N ALA A 151 7.26 9.79 3.89
CA ALA A 151 7.94 9.34 2.68
C ALA A 151 8.02 7.81 2.61
N ALA A 152 8.28 7.15 3.74
CA ALA A 152 8.34 5.69 3.84
C ALA A 152 6.99 5.04 3.54
N ILE A 153 5.91 5.56 4.10
CA ILE A 153 4.55 5.07 3.83
C ILE A 153 4.23 5.20 2.33
N MET A 154 4.54 6.36 1.75
CA MET A 154 4.23 6.65 0.35
C MET A 154 5.04 5.78 -0.62
N ALA A 155 6.34 5.57 -0.35
CA ALA A 155 7.20 4.70 -1.13
C ALA A 155 6.79 3.22 -1.03
N ALA A 156 6.67 2.70 0.20
CA ALA A 156 6.30 1.31 0.43
C ALA A 156 4.90 1.00 -0.10
N GLY A 157 3.96 1.91 0.12
CA GLY A 157 2.59 1.82 -0.37
C GLY A 157 2.50 1.81 -1.88
N SER A 158 3.23 2.69 -2.57
CA SER A 158 3.24 2.75 -4.04
C SER A 158 3.79 1.46 -4.65
N ILE A 159 4.93 0.96 -4.16
CA ILE A 159 5.51 -0.31 -4.63
C ILE A 159 4.53 -1.45 -4.36
N THR A 160 3.96 -1.52 -3.16
CA THR A 160 3.01 -2.57 -2.77
C THR A 160 1.78 -2.55 -3.70
N ALA A 161 1.17 -1.39 -3.93
CA ALA A 161 -0.01 -1.25 -4.78
C ALA A 161 0.27 -1.65 -6.23
N VAL A 162 1.37 -1.17 -6.81
CA VAL A 162 1.75 -1.49 -8.19
C VAL A 162 2.05 -2.98 -8.35
N MET A 163 2.75 -3.59 -7.40
CA MET A 163 3.07 -5.02 -7.45
C MET A 163 1.82 -5.89 -7.33
N ILE A 164 0.96 -5.63 -6.33
CA ILE A 164 -0.29 -6.38 -6.13
C ILE A 164 -1.16 -6.28 -7.38
N ILE A 165 -1.40 -5.06 -7.87
CA ILE A 165 -2.26 -4.85 -9.04
C ILE A 165 -1.61 -5.37 -10.31
N GLY A 166 -0.30 -5.22 -10.49
CA GLY A 166 0.40 -5.78 -11.64
C GLY A 166 0.23 -7.29 -11.77
N ILE A 167 0.15 -7.99 -10.64
CA ILE A 167 -0.07 -9.44 -10.58
C ILE A 167 -1.56 -9.80 -10.71
N LEU A 168 -2.46 -9.03 -10.09
CA LEU A 168 -3.91 -9.30 -10.14
C LEU A 168 -4.57 -8.84 -11.46
N ALA A 169 -3.94 -7.90 -12.17
CA ALA A 169 -4.50 -7.26 -13.35
C ALA A 169 -4.92 -8.21 -14.48
N PRO A 170 -4.15 -9.26 -14.84
CA PRO A 170 -4.48 -10.16 -15.95
C PRO A 170 -5.72 -11.03 -15.67
N VAL A 171 -6.91 -10.44 -15.69
CA VAL A 171 -8.19 -11.11 -15.45
C VAL A 171 -8.70 -11.71 -16.76
N ARG A 172 -9.02 -13.01 -16.74
CA ARG A 172 -9.57 -13.73 -17.91
C ARG A 172 -11.04 -14.08 -17.78
N VAL A 173 -11.56 -14.07 -16.55
CA VAL A 173 -12.91 -14.53 -16.24
C VAL A 173 -13.54 -13.53 -15.29
N ARG A 174 -14.84 -13.30 -15.46
CA ARG A 174 -15.59 -12.38 -14.62
C ARG A 174 -15.37 -12.70 -13.14
N PRO A 175 -14.86 -11.77 -12.34
CA PRO A 175 -14.68 -12.01 -10.91
C PRO A 175 -16.03 -12.17 -10.22
N ALA A 176 -16.10 -13.04 -9.22
CA ALA A 176 -17.27 -13.14 -8.35
C ALA A 176 -17.45 -11.82 -7.56
N THR A 177 -18.70 -11.47 -7.25
CA THR A 177 -19.00 -10.33 -6.37
C THR A 177 -18.29 -10.50 -5.03
N LEU A 178 -17.63 -9.44 -4.56
CA LEU A 178 -17.10 -9.41 -3.20
C LEU A 178 -18.29 -9.47 -2.23
N ARG A 179 -18.33 -10.48 -1.37
CA ARG A 179 -19.26 -10.58 -0.24
C ARG A 179 -18.70 -9.83 0.97
#